data_AF-A0A1B1YQZ3-F1
#
_entry.id   AF-A0A1B1YQZ3-F1
#
_cell.length_a   1.000
_cell.length_b   1.000
_cell.length_c   1.000
_cell.angle_alpha   90.00
_cell.angle_beta   90.00
_cell.angle_gamma   90.00
#
_symmetry.space_group_name_H-M   'P 1'
#
loop_
_entity.id
_entity.type
_entity.pdbx_description
1 polymer ?
#
loop_
_entity_poly.entity_id
_entity_poly.type
_entity_poly.pdbx_seq_one_letter_code
_entity_poly.pdbx_strand_id
1 'polypeptide(L)'
;MEKQPSYTQLRPEERVVIAGMARLKASMRAMARTLDRSPSTISRELARNHSPDAGYTSEAAHGLRTARRAATRPPRKLSPRRAE
;
A
#
# COMPACT_ATOMS: atom_id res chain seq x y z
N MET A 1 19.61 -8.67 18.71
CA MET A 1 19.95 -7.83 17.55
C MET A 1 18.67 -7.14 17.09
N GLU A 2 18.39 -5.96 17.63
CA GLU A 2 17.18 -5.17 17.32
C GLU A 2 17.24 -4.74 15.85
N LYS A 3 16.33 -5.26 15.02
CA LYS A 3 16.25 -4.94 13.59
C LYS A 3 15.64 -3.54 13.47
N GLN A 4 16.48 -2.52 13.32
CA GLN A 4 16.04 -1.16 13.02
C GLN A 4 15.05 -1.20 11.83
N PRO A 5 13.86 -0.59 11.94
CA PRO A 5 12.85 -0.66 10.90
C PRO A 5 13.28 0.19 9.71
N SER A 6 14.07 -0.39 8.81
CA SER A 6 14.28 0.20 7.49
C SER A 6 12.95 0.20 6.75
N TYR A 7 12.60 1.36 6.20
CA TYR A 7 11.33 1.53 5.50
C TYR A 7 11.29 0.60 4.27
N THR A 8 10.46 -0.45 4.38
CA THR A 8 10.27 -1.42 3.31
C THR A 8 8.84 -1.29 2.79
N GLN A 9 8.70 -1.03 1.49
CA GLN A 9 7.40 -0.93 0.83
C GLN A 9 6.68 -2.28 0.86
N LEU A 10 5.36 -2.23 1.00
CA LEU A 10 4.52 -3.42 0.89
C LEU A 10 4.55 -3.94 -0.55
N ARG A 11 4.89 -5.21 -0.72
CA ARG A 11 4.93 -5.88 -2.01
C ARG A 11 3.52 -6.26 -2.50
N PRO A 12 3.31 -6.48 -3.80
CA PRO A 12 2.01 -6.90 -4.33
C PRO A 12 1.50 -8.20 -3.70
N GLU A 13 2.38 -9.16 -3.43
CA GLU A 13 2.03 -10.46 -2.85
C GLU A 13 1.49 -10.29 -1.43
N GLU A 14 2.08 -9.38 -0.65
CA GLU A 14 1.63 -9.05 0.70
C GLU A 14 0.22 -8.45 0.68
N ARG A 15 -0.12 -7.64 -0.34
CA ARG A 15 -1.48 -7.07 -0.50
C ARG A 15 -2.52 -8.15 -0.82
N VAL A 16 -2.16 -9.16 -1.61
CA VAL A 16 -3.03 -10.31 -1.89
C VAL A 16 -3.33 -11.07 -0.61
N VAL A 17 -2.33 -11.32 0.23
CA VAL A 17 -2.51 -11.98 1.54
C VAL A 17 -3.41 -11.14 2.45
N ILE A 18 -3.20 -9.81 2.53
CA ILE A 18 -4.07 -8.92 3.33
C ILE A 18 -5.51 -8.98 2.81
N ALA A 19 -5.74 -8.97 1.49
CA ALA A 19 -7.08 -9.05 0.92
C ALA A 19 -7.79 -10.36 1.28
N GLY A 20 -7.09 -11.50 1.18
CA GLY A 20 -7.62 -12.79 1.62
C GLY A 20 -7.97 -12.79 3.11
N MET A 21 -7.05 -12.31 3.95
CA MET A 21 -7.25 -12.23 5.39
C MET A 21 -8.35 -11.24 5.81
N ALA A 22 -8.51 -10.14 5.09
CA ALA A 22 -9.57 -9.15 5.32
C ALA A 22 -10.94 -9.75 5.03
N ARG A 23 -11.05 -10.56 3.97
CA ARG A 23 -12.26 -11.31 3.65
C ARG A 23 -12.62 -12.35 4.73
N LEU A 24 -11.61 -12.94 5.36
CA LEU A 24 -11.76 -13.81 6.53
C LEU A 24 -11.99 -13.04 7.86
N LYS A 25 -12.13 -11.70 7.81
CA LYS A 25 -12.28 -10.82 8.98
C LYS A 25 -11.17 -10.98 10.03
N ALA A 26 -9.96 -11.37 9.60
CA ALA A 26 -8.83 -11.48 10.50
C ALA A 26 -8.43 -10.11 11.06
N SER A 27 -7.93 -10.07 12.29
CA SER A 27 -7.48 -8.82 12.90
C SER A 27 -6.19 -8.30 12.26
N MET A 28 -5.97 -6.97 12.31
CA MET A 28 -4.73 -6.35 11.85
C MET A 28 -3.47 -6.96 12.49
N ARG A 29 -3.57 -7.38 13.76
CA ARG A 29 -2.47 -8.05 14.47
C ARG A 29 -2.20 -9.45 13.92
N ALA A 30 -3.24 -10.18 13.50
CA ALA A 30 -3.06 -11.47 12.84
C ALA A 30 -2.36 -11.28 11.48
N MET A 31 -2.82 -10.34 10.66
CA MET A 31 -2.19 -10.02 9.36
C MET A 31 -0.71 -9.65 9.50
N ALA A 32 -0.41 -8.81 10.50
CA ALA A 32 0.94 -8.38 10.80
C ALA A 32 1.87 -9.55 11.14
N ARG A 33 1.41 -10.49 11.98
CA ARG A 33 2.16 -11.70 12.32
C ARG A 33 2.37 -12.62 11.11
N THR A 34 1.34 -12.82 10.29
CA THR A 34 1.43 -13.66 9.09
C THR A 34 2.46 -13.13 8.08
N LEU A 35 2.56 -11.81 7.96
CA LEU A 35 3.44 -11.16 6.99
C LEU A 35 4.82 -10.76 7.55
N ASP A 36 5.08 -11.05 8.83
CA ASP A 36 6.25 -10.55 9.55
C ASP A 36 6.43 -9.02 9.41
N ARG A 37 5.31 -8.29 9.52
CA ARG A 37 5.26 -6.82 9.43
C ARG A 37 4.77 -6.22 10.73
N SER A 38 5.11 -4.95 10.94
CA SER A 38 4.54 -4.21 12.08
C SER A 38 3.02 -4.03 11.91
N PRO A 39 2.21 -4.13 12.99
CA PRO A 39 0.77 -3.83 12.94
C PRO A 39 0.49 -2.41 12.43
N SER A 40 1.40 -1.47 12.71
CA SER A 40 1.31 -0.10 12.22
C SER A 40 1.43 0.00 10.69
N THR A 41 2.17 -0.91 10.05
CA THR A 41 2.26 -1.00 8.59
C THR A 41 0.93 -1.44 7.99
N ILE A 42 0.32 -2.48 8.56
CA ILE A 42 -0.99 -2.99 8.11
C ILE A 42 -2.08 -1.95 8.31
N SER A 43 -2.14 -1.30 9.48
CA SER A 43 -3.12 -0.25 9.75
C SER A 43 -3.01 0.91 8.75
N ARG A 44 -1.78 1.39 8.49
CA ARG A 44 -1.55 2.45 7.50
C ARG A 44 -1.90 2.03 6.07
N GLU A 45 -1.69 0.76 5.72
CA GLU A 45 -2.05 0.22 4.42
C GLU A 45 -3.57 0.18 4.26
N LEU A 46 -4.30 -0.40 5.22
CA LEU A 46 -5.77 -0.46 5.21
C LEU A 46 -6.37 0.94 5.20
N ALA A 47 -5.92 1.84 6.08
CA ALA A 47 -6.47 3.19 6.16
C ALA A 47 -6.28 4.01 4.87
N ARG A 48 -5.17 3.79 4.13
CA ARG A 48 -4.87 4.57 2.92
C ARG A 48 -5.40 3.94 1.64
N ASN A 49 -5.51 2.63 1.58
CA ASN A 49 -5.74 1.89 0.35
C ASN A 49 -7.02 1.03 0.39
N HIS A 50 -7.94 1.34 1.30
CA HIS A 50 -9.28 0.74 1.36
C HIS A 50 -10.25 1.44 0.40
N SER A 51 -11.07 0.67 -0.30
CA SER A 51 -12.20 1.18 -1.09
C SER A 51 -13.45 1.23 -0.21
N PRO A 52 -14.17 2.37 -0.12
CA PRO A 52 -15.41 2.47 0.64
C PRO A 52 -16.47 1.44 0.21
N ASP A 53 -16.54 1.15 -1.10
CA ASP A 53 -17.61 0.34 -1.69
C ASP A 53 -17.26 -1.15 -1.76
N ALA A 54 -15.99 -1.46 -2.07
CA ALA A 54 -15.54 -2.84 -2.31
C ALA A 54 -14.74 -3.44 -1.13
N GLY A 55 -14.49 -2.66 -0.08
CA GLY A 55 -13.60 -3.05 1.03
C GLY A 55 -12.13 -3.02 0.64
N TYR A 56 -11.32 -3.91 1.23
CA TYR A 56 -9.90 -4.03 0.90
C TYR A 56 -9.66 -5.10 -0.18
N THR A 57 -9.22 -4.67 -1.36
CA THR A 57 -8.77 -5.56 -2.46
C THR A 57 -7.36 -5.19 -2.91
N SER A 58 -6.59 -6.18 -3.38
CA SER A 58 -5.19 -5.95 -3.79
C SER A 58 -5.09 -4.97 -4.97
N GLU A 59 -5.97 -5.11 -5.95
CA GLU A 59 -6.00 -4.27 -7.16
C GLU A 59 -6.36 -2.82 -6.85
N ALA A 60 -7.46 -2.60 -6.10
CA ALA A 60 -7.85 -1.26 -5.68
C ALA A 60 -6.75 -0.62 -4.82
N ALA A 61 -6.16 -1.39 -3.91
CA ALA A 61 -5.09 -0.90 -3.07
C ALA A 61 -3.86 -0.48 -3.89
N HIS A 62 -3.49 -1.28 -4.91
CA HIS A 62 -2.41 -0.96 -5.82
C HIS A 62 -2.70 0.32 -6.63
N GLY A 63 -3.91 0.43 -7.20
CA GLY A 63 -4.36 1.59 -7.96
C GLY A 63 -4.35 2.89 -7.13
N LEU A 64 -4.85 2.85 -5.91
CA LEU A 64 -4.82 4.00 -4.98
C LEU A 64 -3.38 4.40 -4.64
N ARG A 65 -2.51 3.42 -4.42
CA ARG A 65 -1.08 3.65 -4.15
C ARG A 65 -0.38 4.28 -5.35
N THR A 66 -0.64 3.81 -6.57
CA THR A 66 -0.01 4.36 -7.79
C THR A 66 -0.52 5.75 -8.10
N ALA A 67 -1.84 5.97 -8.03
CA ALA A 67 -2.47 7.27 -8.21
C ALA A 67 -1.90 8.32 -7.25
N ARG A 68 -1.81 7.98 -5.95
CA ARG A 68 -1.22 8.86 -4.93
C ARG A 68 0.23 9.22 -5.26
N ARG A 69 1.04 8.23 -5.66
CA ARG A 69 2.45 8.46 -6.00
C ARG A 69 2.63 9.31 -7.26
N ALA A 70 1.71 9.20 -8.22
CA ALA A 70 1.67 10.04 -9.40
C ALA A 70 1.30 11.49 -9.03
N ALA A 71 0.27 11.68 -8.20
CA ALA A 71 -0.18 13.00 -7.76
C ALA A 71 0.87 13.77 -6.93
N THR A 72 1.69 13.06 -6.15
CA THR A 72 2.77 13.69 -5.35
C THR A 72 4.05 13.97 -6.14
N ARG A 73 4.14 13.54 -7.41
CA ARG A 73 5.35 13.76 -8.20
C ARG A 73 5.34 15.17 -8.79
N PRO A 74 6.42 15.95 -8.63
CA PRO A 74 6.53 17.22 -9.32
C PRO A 74 6.53 16.99 -10.85
N PRO A 75 6.04 17.96 -11.63
CA PRO A 75 6.09 17.88 -13.09
C PRO A 75 7.54 17.67 -13.55
N ARG A 76 7.72 16.87 -14.60
CA ARG A 76 9.06 16.63 -15.16
C ARG A 76 9.60 17.96 -15.67
N LYS A 77 10.79 18.35 -15.21
CA LYS A 77 11.45 19.64 -15.56
C LYS A 77 11.79 19.78 -17.06
N LEU A 78 11.64 18.71 -17.84
CA LEU A 78 11.86 18.69 -19.28
C LEU A 78 10.63 18.05 -19.94
N SER A 79 9.70 18.87 -20.42
CA SER A 79 8.80 18.49 -21.50
C SER A 79 9.44 18.96 -22.81
N PRO A 80 9.32 18.22 -23.93
CA PRO A 80 9.75 18.71 -25.22
C PRO A 80 8.70 19.72 -25.72
N ARG A 81 8.54 20.85 -25.03
CA ARG A 81 7.89 22.02 -25.63
C ARG A 81 9.01 22.75 -26.38
N ARG A 82 9.11 22.47 -27.68
CA ARG A 82 9.88 23.31 -28.60
C ARG A 82 9.41 24.75 -28.40
N ALA A 83 10.37 25.65 -28.18
CA ALA A 83 10.15 27.07 -28.36
C ALA A 83 9.98 27.28 -29.87
N GLU A 84 8.75 27.54 -30.29
CA GLU A 84 8.44 28.27 -31.52
C GLU A 84 8.16 29.72 -31.14
#